data_AF-A0A967WT08-F1
#
_entry.id   AF-A0A967WT08-F1
#
_cell.length_a   1.000
_cell.length_b   1.000
_cell.length_c   1.000
_cell.angle_alpha   90.00
_cell.angle_beta   90.00
_cell.angle_gamma   90.00
#
_symmetry.space_group_name_H-M   'P 1'
#
loop_
_entity.id
_entity.type
_entity.pdbx_description
1 polymer ?
#
loop_
_entity_poly.entity_id
_entity_poly.type
_entity_poly.pdbx_seq_one_letter_code
_entity_poly.pdbx_strand_id
1 'polypeptide(L)'
;LRGLIGGLEHQVAERTRDLARRTAYLEATADVGRAASSILETGQLIEEVVELIRERFDLYYVGLFEVDPGREWAILRAGTGAAGRAMLARGHRIRVGDGMI
;
A
#
# COMPACT_ATOMS: atom_id res chain seq x y z
N LEU A 1 -34.63 -15.54 26.10
CA LEU A 1 -34.83 -15.45 24.63
C LEU A 1 -34.24 -14.16 24.01
N ARG A 2 -34.60 -12.95 24.48
CA ARG A 2 -34.07 -11.67 23.93
C ARG A 2 -32.54 -11.50 23.97
N GLY A 3 -31.86 -11.97 25.01
CA GLY A 3 -30.39 -11.86 25.11
C GLY A 3 -29.61 -12.73 24.12
N LEU A 4 -30.14 -13.89 23.73
CA LEU A 4 -29.54 -14.76 22.71
C LEU A 4 -29.71 -14.17 21.31
N ILE A 5 -30.86 -13.53 21.04
CA ILE A 5 -31.13 -12.85 19.77
C ILE A 5 -30.21 -11.63 19.61
N GLY A 6 -30.09 -10.77 20.63
CA GLY A 6 -29.17 -9.63 20.58
C GLY A 6 -27.69 -10.03 20.48
N GLY A 7 -27.30 -11.15 21.11
CA GLY A 7 -25.95 -11.71 20.97
C GLY A 7 -25.67 -12.23 19.55
N LEU A 8 -26.62 -12.95 18.93
CA LEU A 8 -26.48 -13.39 17.55
C LEU A 8 -26.44 -12.22 16.56
N GLU A 9 -27.29 -11.20 16.74
CA GLU A 9 -27.31 -10.01 15.89
C GLU A 9 -25.96 -9.27 15.95
N HIS A 10 -25.38 -9.14 17.14
CA HIS A 10 -24.05 -8.55 17.31
C HIS A 10 -22.97 -9.38 16.62
N GLN A 11 -23.00 -10.71 16.79
CA GLN A 11 -22.01 -11.61 16.19
C GLN A 11 -22.13 -11.66 14.65
N VAL A 12 -23.35 -11.58 14.11
CA VAL A 12 -23.59 -11.46 12.66
C VAL A 12 -23.06 -10.13 12.15
N ALA A 13 -23.33 -9.01 12.85
CA ALA A 13 -22.85 -7.69 12.44
C ALA A 13 -21.31 -7.60 12.44
N GLU A 14 -20.65 -8.14 13.46
CA GLU A 14 -19.19 -8.23 13.54
C GLU A 14 -18.61 -9.04 12.37
N ARG A 15 -19.17 -10.22 12.09
CA ARG A 15 -18.69 -11.07 10.98
C ARG A 15 -18.96 -10.44 9.62
N THR A 16 -20.09 -9.75 9.43
CA THR A 16 -20.37 -9.02 8.19
C THR A 16 -19.38 -7.89 7.97
N ARG A 17 -19.02 -7.12 9.02
CA ARG A 17 -17.98 -6.08 8.90
C ARG A 17 -16.62 -6.68 8.55
N ASP A 18 -16.23 -7.77 9.20
CA ASP A 18 -14.94 -8.40 8.94
C ASP A 18 -14.88 -8.96 7.50
N LEU A 19 -15.96 -9.56 7.03
CA LEU A 19 -16.08 -10.05 5.65
C LEU A 19 -16.01 -8.90 4.64
N ALA A 20 -16.74 -7.81 4.87
CA ALA A 20 -16.72 -6.63 4.00
C ALA A 20 -15.31 -6.02 3.88
N ARG A 21 -14.59 -5.93 5.00
CA ARG A 21 -13.20 -5.48 5.03
C ARG A 21 -12.29 -6.39 4.21
N ARG A 22 -12.41 -7.72 4.37
CA ARG A 22 -11.63 -8.69 3.59
C ARG A 22 -11.93 -8.60 2.10
N THR A 23 -13.20 -8.45 1.72
CA THR A 23 -13.60 -8.25 0.33
C THR A 23 -12.97 -6.97 -0.25
N ALA A 24 -13.04 -5.85 0.48
CA ALA A 24 -12.43 -4.60 0.03
C ALA A 24 -10.90 -4.73 -0.17
N TYR A 25 -10.21 -5.46 0.70
CA TYR A 25 -8.78 -5.77 0.52
C TYR A 25 -8.51 -6.60 -0.73
N LEU A 26 -9.32 -7.62 -1.00
CA LEU A 26 -9.16 -8.47 -2.18
C LEU A 26 -9.43 -7.69 -3.47
N GLU A 27 -10.45 -6.84 -3.48
CA GLU A 27 -10.75 -5.94 -4.61
C GLU A 27 -9.62 -4.95 -4.86
N ALA A 28 -9.12 -4.29 -3.81
CA ALA A 28 -7.98 -3.38 -3.91
C ALA A 28 -6.73 -4.07 -4.48
N THR A 29 -6.45 -5.30 -4.02
CA THR A 29 -5.32 -6.10 -4.51
C THR A 29 -5.50 -6.46 -5.99
N ALA A 30 -6.71 -6.83 -6.40
CA ALA A 30 -7.01 -7.15 -7.79
C ALA A 30 -6.93 -5.92 -8.70
N ASP A 31 -7.35 -4.74 -8.23
CA ASP A 31 -7.22 -3.47 -8.94
C ASP A 31 -5.75 -3.09 -9.14
N VAL A 32 -4.95 -3.19 -8.07
CA VAL A 32 -3.50 -2.96 -8.15
C VAL A 32 -2.83 -3.92 -9.12
N GLY A 33 -3.17 -5.22 -9.08
CA GLY A 33 -2.62 -6.22 -9.99
C GLY A 33 -2.98 -5.97 -11.46
N ARG A 34 -4.23 -5.54 -11.73
CA ARG A 34 -4.68 -5.18 -13.08
C ARG A 34 -3.97 -3.94 -13.61
N ALA A 35 -3.96 -2.86 -12.83
CA ALA A 35 -3.21 -1.65 -13.17
C ALA A 35 -1.75 -2.01 -13.46
N ALA A 36 -1.17 -2.85 -12.59
CA ALA A 36 0.20 -3.26 -12.72
C ALA A 36 0.52 -4.03 -14.01
N SER A 37 -0.37 -4.93 -14.41
CA SER A 37 -0.23 -5.69 -15.65
C SER A 37 -0.42 -4.86 -16.93
N SER A 38 -1.04 -3.68 -16.83
CA SER A 38 -1.40 -2.85 -17.97
C SER A 38 -0.36 -1.79 -18.33
N ILE A 39 0.60 -1.54 -17.44
CA ILE A 39 1.60 -0.48 -17.60
C ILE A 39 2.92 -1.10 -18.07
N LEU A 40 3.28 -0.84 -19.32
CA LEU A 40 4.51 -1.31 -19.96
C LEU A 40 5.75 -0.51 -19.52
N GLU A 41 5.55 0.72 -19.02
CA GLU A 41 6.61 1.61 -18.51
C GLU A 41 6.81 1.40 -17.01
N THR A 42 7.88 0.71 -16.64
CA THR A 42 8.19 0.39 -15.24
C THR A 42 8.21 1.62 -14.32
N GLY A 43 8.59 2.80 -14.84
CA GLY A 43 8.53 4.04 -14.06
C GLY A 43 7.10 4.44 -13.67
N GLN A 44 6.19 4.52 -14.65
CA GLN A 44 4.79 4.89 -14.41
C GLN A 44 4.05 3.86 -13.56
N LEU A 45 4.39 2.58 -13.74
CA LEU A 45 3.81 1.48 -12.99
C LEU A 45 4.00 1.66 -11.49
N ILE A 46 5.23 1.90 -11.08
CA ILE A 46 5.60 1.95 -9.68
C ILE A 46 4.97 3.19 -9.02
N GLU A 47 4.87 4.31 -9.74
CA GLU A 47 4.18 5.51 -9.26
C GLU A 47 2.68 5.28 -8.99
N GLU A 48 1.95 4.67 -9.92
CA GLU A 48 0.52 4.39 -9.72
C GLU A 48 0.29 3.38 -8.60
N VAL A 49 1.13 2.35 -8.50
CA VAL A 49 1.02 1.33 -7.44
C VAL A 49 1.21 1.94 -6.06
N VAL A 50 2.20 2.82 -5.85
CA VAL A 50 2.40 3.43 -4.53
C VAL A 50 1.24 4.35 -4.15
N GLU A 51 0.64 5.08 -5.10
CA GLU A 51 -0.54 5.91 -4.84
C GLU A 51 -1.77 5.06 -4.53
N LEU A 52 -2.03 3.99 -5.28
CA LEU A 52 -3.12 3.06 -5.01
C LEU A 52 -2.97 2.41 -3.62
N ILE A 53 -1.76 2.00 -3.23
CA ILE A 53 -1.52 1.44 -1.89
C ILE A 53 -1.78 2.50 -0.83
N ARG A 54 -1.34 3.76 -1.03
CA ARG A 54 -1.60 4.84 -0.09
C ARG A 54 -3.10 5.05 0.12
N GLU A 55 -3.86 5.12 -0.96
CA GLU A 55 -5.30 5.39 -0.92
C GLU A 55 -6.12 4.23 -0.36
N ARG A 56 -5.84 2.99 -0.80
CA ARG A 56 -6.61 1.81 -0.39
C ARG A 56 -6.36 1.39 1.05
N PHE A 57 -5.21 1.74 1.61
CA PHE A 57 -4.82 1.39 2.98
C PHE A 57 -4.86 2.58 3.94
N ASP A 58 -5.29 3.77 3.49
CA ASP A 58 -5.36 5.01 4.28
C ASP A 58 -4.03 5.35 4.98
N LEU A 59 -2.93 5.29 4.22
CA LEU A 59 -1.59 5.55 4.73
C LEU A 59 -1.20 7.02 4.52
N TYR A 60 -0.40 7.55 5.45
CA TYR A 60 0.16 8.91 5.30
C TYR A 60 1.11 9.01 4.10
N TYR A 61 1.97 8.01 3.91
CA TYR A 61 2.99 7.98 2.87
C TYR A 61 3.32 6.53 2.49
N VAL A 62 3.68 6.34 1.22
CA VAL A 62 4.18 5.08 0.67
C VAL A 62 5.36 5.42 -0.24
N GLY A 63 6.48 4.74 -0.02
CA GLY A 63 7.67 4.85 -0.86
C GLY A 63 8.15 3.46 -1.27
N LEU A 64 8.49 3.30 -2.54
CA LEU A 64 9.09 2.09 -3.07
C LEU A 64 10.59 2.31 -3.26
N PHE A 65 11.38 1.47 -2.59
CA PHE A 65 12.83 1.48 -2.70
C PHE A 65 13.32 0.24 -3.43
N GLU A 66 14.26 0.44 -4.35
CA GLU A 66 15.01 -0.64 -4.97
C GLU A 66 16.39 -0.70 -4.31
N VAL A 67 16.76 -1.88 -3.81
CA VAL A 67 18.08 -2.10 -3.23
C VAL A 67 19.09 -2.29 -4.35
N ASP A 68 20.22 -1.58 -4.28
CA ASP A 68 21.29 -1.70 -5.25
C ASP A 68 21.94 -3.11 -5.24
N PRO A 69 22.63 -3.51 -6.31
CA PRO A 69 23.28 -4.83 -6.37
C PRO A 69 24.30 -5.06 -5.25
N GLY A 70 24.91 -3.98 -4.74
CA GLY A 70 25.84 -4.00 -3.61
C GLY A 70 25.17 -4.21 -2.25
N ARG A 71 23.84 -4.11 -2.17
CA ARG A 71 23.04 -4.12 -0.93
C ARG A 71 23.46 -3.06 0.08
N GLU A 72 24.06 -1.98 -0.40
CA GLU A 72 24.52 -0.86 0.43
C GLU A 72 23.44 0.21 0.51
N TRP A 73 22.71 0.43 -0.60
CA TRP A 73 21.74 1.51 -0.71
C TRP A 73 20.36 1.02 -1.13
N ALA A 74 19.34 1.44 -0.40
CA ALA A 74 17.95 1.43 -0.82
C ALA A 74 17.66 2.76 -1.53
N ILE A 75 17.45 2.71 -2.85
CA ILE A 75 17.26 3.89 -3.70
C ILE A 75 15.76 4.09 -3.93
N LEU A 76 15.24 5.29 -3.65
CA LEU A 76 13.83 5.60 -3.89
C LEU A 76 13.52 5.58 -5.39
N ARG A 77 12.52 4.77 -5.78
CA ARG A 77 12.02 4.66 -7.16
C ARG A 77 10.66 5.28 -7.37
N ALA A 78 9.81 5.24 -6.36
CA ALA A 78 8.55 5.96 -6.34
C ALA A 78 8.21 6.40 -4.92
N GLY A 79 7.48 7.50 -4.78
CA GLY A 79 7.00 7.98 -3.50
C GLY A 79 5.74 8.82 -3.68
N THR A 80 4.82 8.70 -2.75
CA THR A 80 3.51 9.35 -2.86
C THR A 80 3.52 10.83 -2.47
N GLY A 81 2.59 11.57 -3.07
CA GLY A 81 2.35 12.97 -2.77
C GLY A 81 3.53 13.90 -3.05
N ALA A 82 3.50 15.10 -2.44
CA ALA A 82 4.53 16.11 -2.65
C ALA A 82 5.89 15.71 -2.05
N ALA A 83 5.86 15.01 -0.91
CA ALA A 83 7.07 14.54 -0.24
C ALA A 83 7.84 13.53 -1.11
N GLY A 84 7.14 12.54 -1.67
CA GLY A 84 7.74 11.56 -2.55
C GLY A 84 8.35 12.18 -3.81
N ARG A 85 7.63 13.08 -4.48
CA ARG A 85 8.16 13.83 -5.64
C ARG A 85 9.43 14.63 -5.30
N ALA A 86 9.45 15.30 -4.16
CA ALA A 86 10.63 16.05 -3.71
C ALA A 86 11.81 15.13 -3.37
N MET A 87 11.56 13.96 -2.76
CA MET A 87 12.60 12.97 -2.46
C MET A 87 13.16 12.32 -3.73
N LEU A 88 12.32 11.99 -4.71
CA LEU A 88 12.74 11.47 -6.02
C LEU A 88 13.61 12.46 -6.78
N ALA A 89 13.21 13.74 -6.84
CA ALA A 89 13.98 14.79 -7.50
C ALA A 89 15.37 14.99 -6.89
N ARG A 90 15.56 14.60 -5.62
CA ARG A 90 16.84 14.67 -4.90
C ARG A 90 17.67 13.39 -5.00
N GLY A 91 17.18 12.36 -5.68
CA GLY A 91 17.82 11.04 -5.74
C GLY A 91 17.93 10.40 -4.37
N HIS A 92 16.88 10.52 -3.55
CA HIS A 92 16.90 10.05 -2.16
C HIS A 92 17.25 8.57 -2.07
N ARG A 93 18.20 8.25 -1.19
CA ARG A 93 18.67 6.90 -0.90
C ARG A 93 18.94 6.77 0.58
N ILE A 94 18.67 5.59 1.11
CA ILE A 94 18.89 5.24 2.51
C ILE A 94 19.92 4.12 2.53
N ARG A 95 20.88 4.19 3.44
CA ARG A 95 21.84 3.09 3.59
C ARG A 95 21.14 1.92 4.26
N VAL A 96 21.32 0.72 3.72
CA VAL A 96 20.70 -0.49 4.27
C VAL A 96 21.24 -0.71 5.69
N GLY A 97 20.33 -0.82 6.66
CA GLY A 97 20.67 -1.02 8.08
C GLY A 97 20.62 0.23 8.96
N ASP A 98 20.61 1.44 8.39
CA ASP A 98 20.51 2.68 9.18
C ASP A 98 19.06 3.00 9.63
N GLY A 99 18.08 2.25 9.14
CA GLY A 99 16.66 2.46 9.43
C GLY A 99 16.07 3.67 8.68
N MET A 100 14.77 3.63 8.47
CA MET A 100 14.00 4.78 7.95
C MET A 100 13.37 5.45 9.17
N ILE A 101 13.87 6.62 9.55
CA ILE A 101 13.40 7.39 10.71
C ILE A 101 12.38 8.44 10.27
#